data_AF-A0A8C6S759-F1
#
_entry.id   AF-A0A8C6S759-F1
#
_cell.length_a   1.000
_cell.length_b   1.000
_cell.length_c   1.000
_cell.angle_alpha   90.00
_cell.angle_beta   90.00
_cell.angle_gamma   90.00
#
_symmetry.space_group_name_H-M   'P 1'
#
loop_
_entity.id
_entity.type
_entity.pdbx_description
1 polymer ?
#
loop_
_entity_poly.entity_id
_entity_poly.type
_entity_poly.pdbx_seq_one_letter_code
_entity_poly.pdbx_strand_id
1 'polypeptide(L)'
;EMWEHLFKMGEKMWKPPRPAATLHQNRVFLDLFWDLAKPDQETRLSAVEGLVQYLKSHNKELEYSLTRLVNGLSHSRETARPAFSLALGQVLGAFTDLSLVQTLDRIKDKHDLQKVKKKLQRNAMFGSLFGVLALHQSGRLTQEPEAVLACVQLLQTLTPHRQHLRDLPTKTMMDILNQVSPGVFEQVLFSALQSDLSTPFRTPEQLHLLLVALQRFPQTLKPKKLKKLLGFSSIIHQDNVPRLTELLKTVANSVKKEQVLPPVMLDLLRLSLKENSFHLFWTKVISEGLLKEPPGPAHYLSFRLLGAALPLLSEEQLKEVLSGDAMRLYGLHVFSSQKPGRFQLSPEMDVFVSDFLQGCEEEALQLLVVQSFTCLCHQGCPVVSPSWRALQHLRPDALTAYVHWLRDAFLRPQSLTQLDVSPKNNVRPLRRRQGGVHRLRKWIGARLVAVVDNQQLKKDEELIAEVSR
;
A
#
# COMPACT_ATOMS: atom_id res chain seq x y z
N GLU A 1 82.51 12.98 -1.39
CA GLU A 1 81.22 13.72 -1.33
C GLU A 1 80.41 13.66 -2.63
N MET A 2 80.99 13.90 -3.82
CA MET A 2 80.23 13.85 -5.09
C MET A 2 79.75 12.44 -5.52
N TRP A 3 80.40 11.38 -5.04
CA TRP A 3 80.03 9.98 -5.32
C TRP A 3 78.89 9.46 -4.42
N GLU A 4 78.75 9.96 -3.18
CA GLU A 4 77.63 9.58 -2.30
C GLU A 4 76.30 10.21 -2.76
N HIS A 5 76.37 11.38 -3.41
CA HIS A 5 75.19 12.09 -3.89
C HIS A 5 74.56 11.43 -5.14
N LEU A 6 75.38 10.77 -5.96
CA LEU A 6 74.91 9.99 -7.11
C LEU A 6 74.33 8.64 -6.69
N PHE A 7 74.87 8.02 -5.63
CA PHE A 7 74.32 6.76 -5.09
C PHE A 7 72.95 6.97 -4.43
N LYS A 8 72.76 8.08 -3.70
CA LYS A 8 71.46 8.46 -3.09
C LYS A 8 70.39 8.90 -4.10
N MET A 9 70.77 9.31 -5.32
CA MET A 9 69.80 9.58 -6.39
C MET A 9 69.37 8.31 -7.14
N GLY A 10 70.22 7.29 -7.20
CA GLY A 10 69.91 5.99 -7.82
C GLY A 10 68.84 5.17 -7.08
N GLU A 11 68.75 5.29 -5.75
CA GLU A 11 67.74 4.55 -4.96
C GLU A 11 66.33 5.17 -4.99
N LYS A 12 66.18 6.42 -5.42
CA LYS A 12 64.86 7.10 -5.46
C LYS A 12 64.03 6.81 -6.72
N MET A 13 64.56 6.04 -7.66
CA MET A 13 63.93 5.81 -8.96
C MET A 13 63.97 4.35 -9.42
N TRP A 14 63.70 3.39 -8.52
CA TRP A 14 63.29 2.06 -8.94
C TRP A 14 62.24 1.48 -7.98
N LYS A 15 60.97 1.85 -8.18
CA LYS A 15 59.87 0.98 -7.74
C LYS A 15 59.79 -0.16 -8.76
N PRO A 16 59.86 -1.44 -8.34
CA PRO A 16 59.67 -2.53 -9.29
C PRO A 16 58.31 -2.35 -9.98
N PRO A 17 58.18 -2.64 -11.29
CA PRO A 17 56.90 -2.61 -11.96
C PRO A 17 55.95 -3.54 -11.20
N ARG A 18 54.75 -3.03 -10.85
CA ARG A 18 53.75 -3.85 -10.16
C ARG A 18 53.51 -5.10 -11.01
N PRO A 19 53.53 -6.31 -10.45
CA PRO A 19 53.37 -7.54 -11.21
C PRO A 19 52.05 -7.50 -12.00
N ALA A 20 52.06 -7.89 -13.28
CA ALA A 20 50.93 -7.78 -14.21
C ALA A 20 49.61 -8.35 -13.64
N ALA A 21 49.68 -9.38 -12.80
CA ALA A 21 48.54 -9.95 -12.08
C ALA A 21 47.84 -8.94 -11.14
N THR A 22 48.60 -8.12 -10.41
CA THR A 22 48.04 -7.07 -9.52
C THR A 22 47.41 -5.92 -10.28
N LEU A 23 47.93 -5.59 -11.47
CA LEU A 23 47.32 -4.58 -12.36
C LEU A 23 46.01 -5.09 -12.97
N HIS A 24 45.95 -6.38 -13.33
CA HIS A 24 44.73 -7.00 -13.86
C HIS A 24 43.63 -7.10 -12.79
N GLN A 25 43.97 -7.51 -11.56
CA GLN A 25 43.02 -7.54 -10.44
C GLN A 25 42.45 -6.15 -10.11
N ASN A 26 43.30 -5.12 -10.09
CA ASN A 26 42.86 -3.74 -9.92
C ASN A 26 41.89 -3.28 -11.01
N ARG A 27 42.08 -3.74 -12.26
CA ARG A 27 41.19 -3.41 -13.37
C ARG A 27 39.82 -4.10 -13.22
N VAL A 28 39.82 -5.40 -12.92
CA VAL A 28 38.58 -6.17 -12.67
C VAL A 28 37.79 -5.55 -11.51
N PHE A 29 38.45 -5.16 -10.43
CA PHE A 29 37.83 -4.45 -9.32
C PHE A 29 37.17 -3.13 -9.74
N LEU A 30 37.87 -2.31 -10.53
CA LEU A 30 37.32 -1.04 -11.01
C LEU A 30 36.15 -1.24 -11.98
N ASP A 31 36.18 -2.29 -12.80
CA ASP A 31 35.12 -2.65 -13.75
C ASP A 31 33.79 -2.95 -13.05
N LEU A 32 33.82 -3.49 -11.82
CA LEU A 32 32.60 -3.71 -11.02
C LEU A 32 31.82 -2.40 -10.78
N PHE A 33 32.49 -1.27 -10.54
CA PHE A 33 31.81 0.02 -10.38
C PHE A 33 31.22 0.55 -11.70
N TRP A 34 31.85 0.24 -12.83
CA TRP A 34 31.30 0.56 -14.15
C TRP A 34 30.05 -0.27 -14.44
N ASP A 35 30.08 -1.54 -14.03
CA ASP A 35 28.98 -2.48 -14.22
C ASP A 35 27.74 -2.11 -13.38
N LEU A 36 27.92 -1.54 -12.18
CA LEU A 36 26.82 -0.96 -11.39
C LEU A 36 26.05 0.15 -12.13
N ALA A 37 26.67 0.80 -13.12
CA ALA A 37 26.06 1.88 -13.90
C ALA A 37 25.50 1.45 -15.26
N LYS A 38 25.55 0.15 -15.60
CA LYS A 38 25.01 -0.40 -16.84
C LYS A 38 23.46 -0.48 -16.82
N PRO A 39 22.80 -0.40 -17.98
CA PRO A 39 21.33 -0.42 -18.06
C PRO A 39 20.72 -1.80 -17.75
N ASP A 40 21.48 -2.87 -17.99
CA ASP A 40 21.05 -4.24 -17.73
C ASP A 40 21.00 -4.54 -16.21
N GLN A 41 19.93 -5.19 -15.76
CA GLN A 41 19.71 -5.48 -14.33
C GLN A 41 20.59 -6.61 -13.82
N GLU A 42 20.74 -7.68 -14.59
CA GLU A 42 21.49 -8.87 -14.20
C GLU A 42 22.99 -8.56 -14.04
N THR A 43 23.53 -7.75 -14.96
CA THR A 43 24.90 -7.23 -14.88
C THR A 43 25.12 -6.42 -13.60
N ARG A 44 24.17 -5.56 -13.22
CA ARG A 44 24.27 -4.77 -11.99
C ARG A 44 24.25 -5.65 -10.73
N LEU A 45 23.36 -6.65 -10.69
CA LEU A 45 23.28 -7.57 -9.55
C LEU A 45 24.56 -8.41 -9.41
N SER A 46 25.07 -8.94 -10.53
CA SER A 46 26.34 -9.65 -10.56
C SER A 46 27.52 -8.78 -10.08
N ALA A 47 27.52 -7.50 -10.45
CA ALA A 47 28.54 -6.55 -9.99
C ALA A 47 28.46 -6.26 -8.49
N VAL A 48 27.26 -6.20 -7.90
CA VAL A 48 27.06 -6.07 -6.44
C VAL A 48 27.69 -7.27 -5.73
N GLU A 49 27.34 -8.48 -6.15
CA GLU A 49 27.85 -9.72 -5.55
C GLU A 49 29.38 -9.82 -5.70
N GLY A 50 29.88 -9.58 -6.90
CA GLY A 50 31.31 -9.58 -7.21
C GLY A 50 32.09 -8.57 -6.36
N LEU A 51 31.54 -7.37 -6.13
CA LEU A 51 32.18 -6.36 -5.29
C LEU A 51 32.30 -6.81 -3.83
N VAL A 52 31.24 -7.39 -3.27
CA VAL A 52 31.27 -7.89 -1.88
C VAL A 52 32.26 -9.05 -1.75
N GLN A 53 32.24 -10.00 -2.68
CA GLN A 53 33.18 -11.15 -2.68
C GLN A 53 34.64 -10.69 -2.81
N TYR A 54 34.90 -9.74 -3.70
CA TYR A 54 36.23 -9.17 -3.88
C TYR A 54 36.71 -8.48 -2.60
N LEU A 55 35.88 -7.66 -1.96
CA LEU A 55 36.26 -6.94 -0.74
C LEU A 55 36.51 -7.86 0.45
N LYS A 56 35.82 -9.01 0.54
CA LYS A 56 36.07 -10.02 1.59
C LYS A 56 37.49 -10.58 1.51
N SER A 57 38.07 -10.66 0.32
CA SER A 57 39.46 -11.11 0.11
C SER A 57 40.47 -9.95 0.10
N HIS A 58 40.02 -8.71 -0.11
CA HIS A 58 40.89 -7.53 -0.30
C HIS A 58 40.45 -6.33 0.55
N ASN A 59 40.50 -6.47 1.87
CA ASN A 59 40.02 -5.45 2.82
C ASN A 59 40.71 -4.06 2.67
N LYS A 60 41.92 -3.99 2.09
CA LYS A 60 42.63 -2.72 1.85
C LYS A 60 41.88 -1.76 0.90
N GLU A 61 40.96 -2.27 0.08
CA GLU A 61 40.20 -1.48 -0.90
C GLU A 61 38.82 -1.07 -0.39
N LEU A 62 38.50 -1.37 0.87
CA LEU A 62 37.20 -1.08 1.48
C LEU A 62 36.93 0.43 1.55
N GLU A 63 37.89 1.23 2.04
CA GLU A 63 37.73 2.69 2.16
C GLU A 63 37.55 3.38 0.80
N TYR A 64 38.30 2.91 -0.21
CA TYR A 64 38.13 3.36 -1.59
C TYR A 64 36.74 3.02 -2.12
N SER A 65 36.27 1.79 -1.86
CA SER A 65 34.95 1.33 -2.28
C SER A 65 33.84 2.12 -1.63
N LEU A 66 33.91 2.37 -0.31
CA LEU A 66 32.94 3.21 0.40
C LEU A 66 32.86 4.60 -0.23
N THR A 67 34.01 5.23 -0.50
CA THR A 67 34.05 6.54 -1.17
C THR A 67 33.40 6.50 -2.55
N ARG A 68 33.69 5.47 -3.36
CA ARG A 68 33.08 5.30 -4.70
C ARG A 68 31.58 5.06 -4.64
N LEU A 69 31.13 4.20 -3.72
CA LEU A 69 29.72 3.88 -3.54
C LEU A 69 28.92 5.10 -3.08
N VAL A 70 29.40 5.85 -2.08
CA VAL A 70 28.76 7.08 -1.60
C VAL A 70 28.67 8.13 -2.71
N ASN A 71 29.72 8.28 -3.52
CA ASN A 71 29.70 9.17 -4.69
C ASN A 71 28.69 8.70 -5.76
N GLY A 72 28.51 7.39 -5.92
CA GLY A 72 27.60 6.77 -6.87
C GLY A 72 26.11 6.89 -6.51
N LEU A 73 25.77 7.19 -5.26
CA LEU A 73 24.36 7.37 -4.84
C LEU A 73 23.66 8.51 -5.61
N SER A 74 24.39 9.55 -5.99
CA SER A 74 23.91 10.69 -6.76
C SER A 74 24.19 10.57 -8.26
N HIS A 75 24.32 9.34 -8.80
CA HIS A 75 24.66 9.12 -10.20
C HIS A 75 23.66 9.82 -11.15
N SER A 76 24.14 10.31 -12.30
CA SER A 76 23.32 11.02 -13.29
C SER A 76 22.24 10.11 -13.89
N ARG A 77 22.62 8.87 -14.24
CA ARG A 77 21.69 7.82 -14.69
C ARG A 77 20.80 7.35 -13.54
N GLU A 78 19.49 7.46 -13.72
CA GLU A 78 18.49 7.09 -12.71
C GLU A 78 18.54 5.60 -12.37
N THR A 79 18.77 4.74 -13.36
CA THR A 79 18.87 3.27 -13.21
C THR A 79 20.10 2.81 -12.42
N ALA A 80 21.14 3.64 -12.31
CA ALA A 80 22.36 3.30 -11.58
C ALA A 80 22.22 3.53 -10.06
N ARG A 81 21.46 4.55 -9.65
CA ARG A 81 21.35 4.95 -8.23
C ARG A 81 20.89 3.81 -7.31
N PRO A 82 19.86 3.00 -7.67
CA PRO A 82 19.46 1.85 -6.86
C PRO A 82 20.56 0.79 -6.73
N ALA A 83 21.38 0.57 -7.76
CA ALA A 83 22.45 -0.42 -7.71
C ALA A 83 23.62 0.03 -6.82
N PHE A 84 23.98 1.32 -6.85
CA PHE A 84 24.96 1.88 -5.90
C PHE A 84 24.44 1.85 -4.46
N SER A 85 23.14 2.12 -4.25
CA SER A 85 22.48 2.00 -2.94
C SER A 85 22.53 0.56 -2.42
N LEU A 86 22.15 -0.41 -3.26
CA LEU A 86 22.18 -1.83 -2.92
C LEU A 86 23.61 -2.32 -2.64
N ALA A 87 24.58 -1.97 -3.49
CA ALA A 87 25.99 -2.31 -3.29
C ALA A 87 26.50 -1.79 -1.94
N LEU A 88 26.20 -0.53 -1.60
CA LEU A 88 26.56 0.04 -0.31
C LEU A 88 25.88 -0.70 0.85
N GLY A 89 24.59 -1.02 0.74
CA GLY A 89 23.87 -1.79 1.75
C GLY A 89 24.47 -3.18 1.96
N GLN A 90 24.82 -3.89 0.89
CA GLN A 90 25.44 -5.21 0.97
C GLN A 90 26.86 -5.15 1.59
N VAL A 91 27.65 -4.13 1.26
CA VAL A 91 28.95 -3.90 1.91
C VAL A 91 28.75 -3.62 3.40
N LEU A 92 27.83 -2.74 3.79
CA LEU A 92 27.56 -2.45 5.20
C LEU A 92 27.06 -3.69 5.97
N GLY A 93 26.26 -4.54 5.32
CA GLY A 93 25.80 -5.81 5.90
C GLY A 93 26.92 -6.85 6.04
N ALA A 94 27.84 -6.91 5.07
CA ALA A 94 28.95 -7.87 5.08
C ALA A 94 30.10 -7.49 6.02
N PHE A 95 30.31 -6.19 6.28
CA PHE A 95 31.40 -5.67 7.10
C PHE A 95 30.85 -4.96 8.34
N THR A 96 30.63 -5.72 9.42
CA THR A 96 30.04 -5.23 10.68
C THR A 96 30.91 -4.21 11.41
N ASP A 97 32.21 -4.18 11.15
CA ASP A 97 33.16 -3.23 11.74
C ASP A 97 32.94 -1.79 11.27
N LEU A 98 32.22 -1.60 10.15
CA LEU A 98 31.89 -0.28 9.64
C LEU A 98 30.75 0.34 10.45
N SER A 99 30.96 1.57 10.94
CA SER A 99 29.92 2.35 11.62
C SER A 99 28.88 2.88 10.62
N LEU A 100 27.59 2.64 10.90
CA LEU A 100 26.50 3.20 10.10
C LEU A 100 26.44 4.72 10.25
N VAL A 101 26.66 5.24 11.46
CA VAL A 101 26.67 6.68 11.74
C VAL A 101 27.76 7.39 10.93
N GLN A 102 29.00 6.89 10.96
CA GLN A 102 30.10 7.48 10.18
C GLN A 102 29.83 7.42 8.67
N THR A 103 29.24 6.32 8.19
CA THR A 103 28.85 6.20 6.78
C THR A 103 27.77 7.22 6.41
N LEU A 104 26.79 7.42 7.29
CA LEU A 104 25.74 8.42 7.11
C LEU A 104 26.32 9.84 7.12
N ASP A 105 27.30 10.14 7.95
CA ASP A 105 27.95 11.45 7.97
C ASP A 105 28.72 11.71 6.67
N ARG A 106 29.38 10.69 6.10
CA ARG A 106 29.98 10.77 4.76
C ARG A 106 28.93 11.05 3.68
N ILE A 107 27.76 10.41 3.77
CA ILE A 107 26.63 10.65 2.85
C ILE A 107 26.14 12.10 2.99
N LYS A 108 25.93 12.58 4.22
CA LYS A 108 25.49 13.94 4.50
C LYS A 108 26.46 14.99 3.97
N ASP A 109 27.76 14.83 4.22
CA ASP A 109 28.78 15.76 3.74
C ASP A 109 28.86 15.77 2.21
N LYS A 110 28.80 14.59 1.59
CA LYS A 110 28.88 14.49 0.12
C LYS A 110 27.66 15.10 -0.59
N HIS A 111 26.47 14.91 -0.03
CA HIS A 111 25.19 15.28 -0.62
C HIS A 111 24.53 16.47 0.06
N ASP A 112 25.33 17.31 0.72
CA ASP A 112 24.87 18.53 1.38
C ASP A 112 24.26 19.52 0.36
N LEU A 113 22.97 19.80 0.52
CA LEU A 113 22.21 20.67 -0.39
C LEU A 113 22.69 22.12 -0.40
N GLN A 114 23.38 22.58 0.66
CA GLN A 114 23.95 23.92 0.77
C GLN A 114 25.31 24.02 0.05
N LYS A 115 26.13 22.96 0.11
CA LYS A 115 27.47 22.93 -0.52
C LYS A 115 27.41 22.61 -2.00
N VAL A 116 26.44 21.80 -2.42
CA VAL A 116 26.34 21.32 -3.80
C VAL A 116 25.80 22.39 -4.75
N LYS A 117 26.41 22.51 -5.94
CA LYS A 117 25.96 23.42 -7.01
C LYS A 117 24.47 23.22 -7.32
N LYS A 118 23.71 24.29 -7.55
CA LYS A 118 22.25 24.24 -7.86
C LYS A 118 21.85 23.15 -8.86
N LYS A 119 22.59 23.01 -9.96
CA LYS A 119 22.32 22.00 -11.01
C LYS A 119 22.44 20.54 -10.55
N LEU A 120 23.16 20.28 -9.45
CA LEU A 120 23.38 18.96 -8.86
C LEU A 120 22.52 18.72 -7.62
N GLN A 121 21.75 19.70 -7.14
CA GLN A 121 20.91 19.56 -5.95
C GLN A 121 19.91 18.42 -6.09
N ARG A 122 19.28 18.25 -7.27
CA ARG A 122 18.41 17.10 -7.55
C ARG A 122 19.14 15.77 -7.34
N ASN A 123 20.37 15.65 -7.84
CA ASN A 123 21.15 14.42 -7.70
C ASN A 123 21.58 14.20 -6.25
N ALA A 124 21.95 15.25 -5.52
CA ALA A 124 22.27 15.19 -4.11
C ALA A 124 21.06 14.74 -3.26
N MET A 125 19.86 15.25 -3.55
CA MET A 125 18.61 14.80 -2.91
C MET A 125 18.39 13.29 -3.08
N PHE A 126 18.59 12.77 -4.30
CA PHE A 126 18.56 11.33 -4.52
C PHE A 126 19.72 10.61 -3.82
N GLY A 127 20.92 11.19 -3.81
CA GLY A 127 22.07 10.65 -3.11
C GLY A 127 21.82 10.43 -1.62
N SER A 128 21.24 11.42 -0.95
CA SER A 128 20.83 11.32 0.46
C SER A 128 19.75 10.27 0.69
N LEU A 129 18.71 10.22 -0.16
CA LEU A 129 17.65 9.22 -0.08
C LEU A 129 18.18 7.79 -0.26
N PHE A 130 18.95 7.55 -1.32
CA PHE A 130 19.57 6.25 -1.60
C PHE A 130 20.63 5.87 -0.58
N GLY A 131 21.26 6.85 0.07
CA GLY A 131 22.12 6.64 1.22
C GLY A 131 21.35 6.03 2.40
N VAL A 132 20.23 6.64 2.79
CA VAL A 132 19.37 6.09 3.85
C VAL A 132 18.83 4.70 3.48
N LEU A 133 18.42 4.51 2.22
CA LEU A 133 17.99 3.19 1.73
C LEU A 133 19.11 2.15 1.81
N ALA A 134 20.36 2.51 1.54
CA ALA A 134 21.50 1.60 1.69
C ALA A 134 21.69 1.17 3.14
N LEU A 135 21.62 2.12 4.09
CA LEU A 135 21.70 1.81 5.51
C LEU A 135 20.55 0.90 5.96
N HIS A 136 19.33 1.17 5.51
CA HIS A 136 18.17 0.33 5.79
C HIS A 136 18.32 -1.09 5.21
N GLN A 137 18.76 -1.21 3.96
CA GLN A 137 18.98 -2.48 3.27
C GLN A 137 20.14 -3.32 3.85
N SER A 138 21.03 -2.72 4.63
CA SER A 138 22.10 -3.46 5.33
C SER A 138 21.58 -4.44 6.38
N GLY A 139 20.32 -4.30 6.82
CA GLY A 139 19.73 -5.10 7.89
C GLY A 139 20.25 -4.77 9.30
N ARG A 140 21.21 -3.85 9.41
CA ARG A 140 21.85 -3.47 10.69
C ARG A 140 21.20 -2.25 11.36
N LEU A 141 20.41 -1.47 10.61
CA LEU A 141 19.89 -0.18 11.06
C LEU A 141 19.11 -0.28 12.39
N THR A 142 18.33 -1.35 12.59
CA THR A 142 17.53 -1.56 13.81
C THR A 142 18.35 -1.81 15.07
N GLN A 143 19.64 -2.13 14.93
CA GLN A 143 20.56 -2.41 16.03
C GLN A 143 21.28 -1.14 16.53
N GLU A 144 21.26 -0.05 15.75
CA GLU A 144 21.97 1.20 16.04
C GLU A 144 20.98 2.38 16.14
N PRO A 145 20.37 2.64 17.31
CA PRO A 145 19.33 3.67 17.48
C PRO A 145 19.73 5.08 17.03
N GLU A 146 21.00 5.46 17.23
CA GLU A 146 21.56 6.73 16.78
C GLU A 146 21.56 6.86 15.25
N ALA A 147 21.88 5.77 14.55
CA ALA A 147 21.81 5.73 13.08
C ALA A 147 20.36 5.84 12.60
N VAL A 148 19.40 5.20 13.30
CA VAL A 148 17.96 5.33 12.98
C VAL A 148 17.52 6.79 13.09
N LEU A 149 17.86 7.46 14.20
CA LEU A 149 17.54 8.88 14.42
C LEU A 149 18.07 9.76 13.29
N ALA A 150 19.36 9.59 12.99
CA ALA A 150 20.05 10.40 12.01
C ALA A 150 19.51 10.17 10.59
N CYS A 151 19.07 8.94 10.27
CA CYS A 151 18.38 8.62 9.01
C CYS A 151 17.03 9.33 8.93
N VAL A 152 16.20 9.24 9.97
CA VAL A 152 14.88 9.88 10.00
C VAL A 152 15.01 11.41 9.88
N GLN A 153 15.94 12.03 10.61
CA GLN A 153 16.23 13.46 10.50
C GLN A 153 16.66 13.85 9.09
N LEU A 154 17.49 13.04 8.42
CA LEU A 154 17.87 13.29 7.03
C LEU A 154 16.66 13.18 6.09
N LEU A 155 15.76 12.21 6.28
CA LEU A 155 14.53 12.09 5.47
C LEU A 155 13.57 13.26 5.70
N GLN A 156 13.49 13.81 6.91
CA GLN A 156 12.70 15.00 7.21
C GLN A 156 13.20 16.22 6.42
N THR A 157 14.52 16.43 6.29
CA THR A 157 15.06 17.54 5.48
C THR A 157 14.76 17.39 3.98
N LEU A 158 14.54 16.16 3.50
CA LEU A 158 14.20 15.87 2.11
C LEU A 158 12.70 16.03 1.80
N THR A 159 11.84 15.96 2.81
CA THR A 159 10.37 15.98 2.66
C THR A 159 9.82 17.22 1.93
N PRO A 160 10.35 18.45 2.13
CA PRO A 160 9.91 19.63 1.39
C PRO A 160 10.15 19.55 -0.14
N HIS A 161 11.06 18.68 -0.60
CA HIS A 161 11.47 18.58 -2.01
C HIS A 161 10.61 17.61 -2.84
N ARG A 162 9.28 17.65 -2.65
CA ARG A 162 8.30 16.75 -3.30
C ARG A 162 8.36 16.77 -4.82
N GLN A 163 8.72 17.91 -5.43
CA GLN A 163 8.86 18.05 -6.89
C GLN A 163 9.90 17.08 -7.50
N HIS A 164 10.86 16.61 -6.69
CA HIS A 164 11.91 15.69 -7.14
C HIS A 164 11.73 14.29 -6.56
N LEU A 165 11.44 14.19 -5.26
CA LEU A 165 11.41 12.91 -4.54
C LEU A 165 10.00 12.34 -4.32
N ARG A 166 8.94 13.08 -4.69
CA ARG A 166 7.54 12.70 -4.46
C ARG A 166 7.30 12.33 -2.98
N ASP A 167 6.82 11.12 -2.72
CA ASP A 167 6.50 10.55 -1.42
C ASP A 167 7.58 9.59 -0.90
N LEU A 168 8.71 9.45 -1.60
CA LEU A 168 9.76 8.49 -1.25
C LEU A 168 10.38 8.72 0.14
N PRO A 169 10.64 9.95 0.61
CA PRO A 169 11.20 10.15 1.95
C PRO A 169 10.25 9.65 3.04
N THR A 170 8.96 9.95 2.93
CA THR A 170 7.96 9.50 3.90
C THR A 170 7.72 8.00 3.84
N LYS A 171 7.73 7.40 2.63
CA LYS A 171 7.72 5.93 2.48
C LYS A 171 8.89 5.27 3.18
N THR A 172 10.10 5.80 2.99
CA THR A 172 11.30 5.28 3.64
C THR A 172 11.22 5.42 5.17
N MET A 173 10.65 6.51 5.69
CA MET A 173 10.38 6.64 7.12
C MET A 173 9.39 5.57 7.63
N MET A 174 8.34 5.27 6.88
CA MET A 174 7.38 4.22 7.23
C MET A 174 8.03 2.81 7.22
N ASP A 175 8.88 2.53 6.23
CA ASP A 175 9.63 1.27 6.15
C ASP A 175 10.53 1.09 7.39
N ILE A 176 11.24 2.15 7.79
CA ILE A 176 12.05 2.16 9.01
C ILE A 176 11.16 1.92 10.25
N LEU A 177 10.04 2.63 10.39
CA LEU A 177 9.14 2.46 11.53
C LEU A 177 8.60 1.02 11.66
N ASN A 178 8.35 0.34 10.54
CA ASN A 178 7.87 -1.04 10.55
C ASN A 178 8.90 -2.02 11.14
N GLN A 179 10.18 -1.72 11.03
CA GLN A 179 11.27 -2.58 11.52
C GLN A 179 11.75 -2.24 12.94
N VAL A 180 11.46 -1.03 13.43
CA VAL A 180 11.94 -0.53 14.72
C VAL A 180 11.15 -1.12 15.90
N SER A 181 11.83 -1.37 17.03
CA SER A 181 11.19 -1.86 18.26
C SER A 181 10.47 -0.72 19.02
N PRO A 182 9.45 -1.03 19.85
CA PRO A 182 8.75 -0.01 20.64
C PRO A 182 9.66 0.83 21.55
N GLY A 183 10.72 0.22 22.09
CA GLY A 183 11.69 0.92 22.95
C GLY A 183 12.47 1.98 22.18
N VAL A 184 12.99 1.65 20.99
CA VAL A 184 13.73 2.60 20.15
C VAL A 184 12.82 3.71 19.64
N PHE A 185 11.56 3.39 19.30
CA PHE A 185 10.58 4.40 18.94
C PHE A 185 10.36 5.41 20.06
N GLU A 186 10.09 4.94 21.29
CA GLU A 186 9.78 5.81 22.42
C GLU A 186 10.97 6.66 22.89
N GLN A 187 12.17 6.08 22.90
CA GLN A 187 13.38 6.75 23.39
C GLN A 187 13.93 7.77 22.40
N VAL A 188 13.89 7.46 21.09
CA VAL A 188 14.69 8.18 20.09
C VAL A 188 13.83 8.79 18.98
N LEU A 189 12.90 8.03 18.40
CA LEU A 189 12.17 8.51 17.21
C LEU A 189 10.97 9.38 17.51
N PHE A 190 10.33 9.18 18.66
CA PHE A 190 9.10 9.90 19.00
C PHE A 190 9.32 11.41 19.06
N SER A 191 10.42 11.86 19.69
CA SER A 191 10.78 13.28 19.76
C SER A 191 11.12 13.85 18.39
N ALA A 192 11.85 13.08 17.57
CA ALA A 192 12.22 13.50 16.22
C ALA A 192 11.01 13.65 15.29
N LEU A 193 10.08 12.69 15.33
CA LEU A 193 8.88 12.66 14.50
C LEU A 193 7.72 13.49 15.06
N GLN A 194 7.87 14.10 16.24
CA GLN A 194 6.77 14.78 16.92
C GLN A 194 6.12 15.84 16.03
N SER A 195 6.92 16.63 15.31
CA SER A 195 6.43 17.68 14.40
C SER A 195 5.62 17.10 13.23
N ASP A 196 6.07 15.98 12.65
CA ASP A 196 5.38 15.29 11.57
C ASP A 196 4.06 14.67 12.05
N LEU A 197 4.10 13.98 13.20
CA LEU A 197 2.95 13.30 13.80
C LEU A 197 1.90 14.28 14.33
N SER A 198 2.27 15.52 14.65
CA SER A 198 1.34 16.55 15.14
C SER A 198 0.53 17.22 14.02
N THR A 199 0.88 16.99 12.74
CA THR A 199 0.20 17.60 11.59
C THR A 199 -0.33 16.56 10.57
N PRO A 200 -1.08 15.53 11.01
CA PRO A 200 -1.42 14.39 10.17
C PRO A 200 -2.32 14.73 8.99
N PHE A 201 -3.12 15.80 9.09
CA PHE A 201 -4.09 16.16 8.04
C PHE A 201 -3.52 17.10 6.96
N ARG A 202 -2.21 17.40 6.98
CA ARG A 202 -1.60 18.30 6.00
C ARG A 202 -1.33 17.60 4.67
N THR A 203 -0.93 16.33 4.69
CA THR A 203 -0.70 15.53 3.48
C THR A 203 -1.09 14.07 3.70
N PRO A 204 -1.49 13.33 2.65
CA PRO A 204 -1.80 11.90 2.77
C PRO A 204 -0.69 11.06 3.39
N GLU A 205 0.56 11.40 3.09
CA GLU A 205 1.73 10.66 3.57
C GLU A 205 1.95 10.88 5.07
N GLN A 206 1.66 12.07 5.59
CA GLN A 206 1.73 12.35 7.04
C GLN A 206 0.62 11.63 7.81
N LEU A 207 -0.59 11.56 7.24
CA LEU A 207 -1.67 10.75 7.83
C LEU A 207 -1.25 9.28 7.88
N HIS A 208 -0.72 8.76 6.78
CA HIS A 208 -0.28 7.36 6.72
C HIS A 208 0.87 7.08 7.70
N LEU A 209 1.84 7.98 7.82
CA LEU A 209 2.92 7.88 8.82
C LEU A 209 2.37 7.76 10.25
N LEU A 210 1.38 8.58 10.61
CA LEU A 210 0.73 8.51 11.91
C LEU A 210 -0.03 7.19 12.11
N LEU A 211 -0.75 6.72 11.09
CA LEU A 211 -1.47 5.45 11.15
C LEU A 211 -0.52 4.26 11.35
N VAL A 212 0.59 4.21 10.62
CA VAL A 212 1.63 3.20 10.79
C VAL A 212 2.19 3.24 12.22
N ALA A 213 2.49 4.43 12.73
CA ALA A 213 2.98 4.59 14.10
C ALA A 213 1.97 4.09 15.14
N LEU A 214 0.67 4.38 14.97
CA LEU A 214 -0.40 3.90 15.85
C LEU A 214 -0.56 2.38 15.82
N GLN A 215 -0.48 1.79 14.64
CA GLN A 215 -0.58 0.33 14.49
C GLN A 215 0.62 -0.38 15.11
N ARG A 216 1.83 0.17 14.94
CA ARG A 216 3.07 -0.45 15.43
C ARG A 216 3.32 -0.22 16.91
N PHE A 217 2.93 0.95 17.44
CA PHE A 217 3.22 1.39 18.81
C PHE A 217 1.96 1.79 19.61
N PRO A 218 0.93 0.91 19.70
CA PRO A 218 -0.35 1.24 20.34
C PRO A 218 -0.20 1.52 21.85
N GLN A 219 0.79 0.90 22.51
CA GLN A 219 1.06 1.12 23.94
C GLN A 219 1.76 2.45 24.23
N THR A 220 2.57 2.93 23.28
CA THR A 220 3.28 4.20 23.43
C THR A 220 2.35 5.36 23.10
N LEU A 221 1.58 5.26 22.02
CA LEU A 221 0.67 6.31 21.51
C LEU A 221 -0.74 6.19 22.10
N LYS A 222 -0.86 6.13 23.43
CA LYS A 222 -2.15 6.09 24.12
C LYS A 222 -2.98 7.36 23.88
N PRO A 223 -4.32 7.32 24.08
CA PRO A 223 -5.20 8.48 23.89
C PRO A 223 -4.75 9.76 24.62
N LYS A 224 -4.10 9.63 25.79
CA LYS A 224 -3.53 10.78 26.53
C LYS A 224 -2.38 11.45 25.77
N LYS A 225 -1.50 10.66 25.14
CA LYS A 225 -0.40 11.20 24.31
C LYS A 225 -0.95 11.76 23.00
N LEU A 226 -1.93 11.09 22.37
CA LEU A 226 -2.61 11.63 21.18
C LEU A 226 -3.28 12.97 21.46
N LYS A 227 -3.96 13.11 22.59
CA LYS A 227 -4.57 14.38 23.00
C LYS A 227 -3.54 15.50 23.16
N LYS A 228 -2.32 15.19 23.63
CA LYS A 228 -1.23 16.17 23.71
C LYS A 228 -0.64 16.51 22.34
N LEU A 229 -0.58 15.56 21.41
CA LEU A 229 0.00 15.75 20.07
C LEU A 229 -0.96 16.46 19.11
N LEU A 230 -2.22 16.01 19.08
CA LEU A 230 -3.21 16.41 18.10
C LEU A 230 -4.28 17.35 18.66
N GLY A 231 -4.38 17.46 19.99
CA GLY A 231 -5.52 18.07 20.67
C GLY A 231 -6.70 17.12 20.89
N PHE A 232 -6.70 15.94 20.27
CA PHE A 232 -7.82 14.99 20.26
C PHE A 232 -7.39 13.60 20.75
N SER A 233 -8.31 12.86 21.37
CA SER A 233 -8.05 11.50 21.85
C SER A 233 -8.08 10.42 20.76
N SER A 234 -8.62 10.75 19.58
CA SER A 234 -8.77 9.86 18.42
C SER A 234 -8.50 10.63 17.12
N ILE A 235 -8.06 9.93 16.07
CA ILE A 235 -7.92 10.53 14.74
C ILE A 235 -9.30 10.81 14.15
N ILE A 236 -10.20 9.83 14.28
CA ILE A 236 -11.58 9.90 13.80
C ILE A 236 -12.40 10.56 14.90
N HIS A 237 -12.41 11.89 14.88
CA HIS A 237 -13.15 12.75 15.79
C HIS A 237 -14.06 13.68 14.98
N GLN A 238 -15.21 14.06 15.53
CA GLN A 238 -16.20 14.88 14.84
C GLN A 238 -15.61 16.19 14.26
N ASP A 239 -14.71 16.83 15.02
CA ASP A 239 -14.04 18.06 14.60
C ASP A 239 -13.04 17.87 13.45
N ASN A 240 -12.50 16.66 13.28
CA ASN A 240 -11.50 16.34 12.27
C ASN A 240 -12.11 15.80 10.97
N VAL A 241 -13.37 15.37 11.00
CA VAL A 241 -14.06 14.81 9.82
C VAL A 241 -13.89 15.68 8.57
N PRO A 242 -14.11 17.01 8.59
CA PRO A 242 -13.97 17.81 7.36
C PRO A 242 -12.55 17.76 6.78
N ARG A 243 -11.53 17.86 7.63
CA ARG A 243 -10.12 17.83 7.21
C ARG A 243 -9.72 16.46 6.68
N LEU A 244 -10.18 15.40 7.36
CA LEU A 244 -9.96 14.03 6.94
C LEU A 244 -10.61 13.77 5.57
N THR A 245 -11.86 14.19 5.38
CA THR A 245 -12.59 14.03 4.11
C THR A 245 -11.86 14.74 2.96
N GLU A 246 -11.42 15.99 3.13
CA GLU A 246 -10.68 16.72 2.09
C GLU A 246 -9.33 16.07 1.74
N LEU A 247 -8.62 15.55 2.74
CA LEU A 247 -7.40 14.78 2.51
C LEU A 247 -7.69 13.49 1.73
N LEU A 248 -8.75 12.77 2.06
CA LEU A 248 -9.13 11.55 1.34
C LEU A 248 -9.63 11.81 -0.09
N LYS A 249 -10.21 12.97 -0.37
CA LYS A 249 -10.48 13.41 -1.75
C LYS A 249 -9.18 13.60 -2.54
N THR A 250 -8.16 14.15 -1.89
CA THR A 250 -6.81 14.29 -2.48
C THR A 250 -6.20 12.92 -2.77
N VAL A 251 -6.36 11.96 -1.86
CA VAL A 251 -5.96 10.56 -2.07
C VAL A 251 -6.70 9.98 -3.28
N ALA A 252 -8.03 10.11 -3.32
CA ALA A 252 -8.84 9.58 -4.41
C ALA A 252 -8.39 10.10 -5.79
N ASN A 253 -8.11 11.40 -5.89
CA ASN A 253 -7.70 12.03 -7.15
C ASN A 253 -6.25 11.70 -7.56
N SER A 254 -5.42 11.23 -6.62
CA SER A 254 -4.04 10.81 -6.89
C SER A 254 -3.93 9.38 -7.44
N VAL A 255 -4.94 8.55 -7.20
CA VAL A 255 -4.97 7.15 -7.64
C VAL A 255 -5.40 7.09 -9.11
N LYS A 256 -4.55 6.54 -9.97
CA LYS A 256 -4.92 6.29 -11.38
C LYS A 256 -6.04 5.24 -11.46
N LYS A 257 -6.79 5.23 -12.57
CA LYS A 257 -7.89 4.27 -12.81
C LYS A 257 -7.46 2.81 -12.57
N GLU A 258 -6.22 2.50 -12.88
CA GLU A 258 -5.54 1.26 -12.53
C GLU A 258 -4.92 1.44 -11.13
N GLN A 259 -5.55 0.90 -10.08
CA GLN A 259 -4.89 0.26 -8.93
C GLN A 259 -5.72 0.20 -7.64
N VAL A 260 -5.47 -0.93 -6.98
CA VAL A 260 -5.56 -1.31 -5.56
C VAL A 260 -5.88 -0.18 -4.57
N LEU A 261 -6.70 -0.52 -3.57
CA LEU A 261 -7.03 0.32 -2.42
C LEU A 261 -5.73 0.84 -1.73
N PRO A 262 -5.51 2.17 -1.64
CA PRO A 262 -4.37 2.73 -0.90
C PRO A 262 -4.35 2.26 0.55
N PRO A 263 -3.18 1.86 1.11
CA PRO A 263 -3.07 1.36 2.48
C PRO A 263 -3.69 2.26 3.54
N VAL A 264 -3.54 3.58 3.38
CA VAL A 264 -4.12 4.61 4.25
C VAL A 264 -5.64 4.43 4.48
N MET A 265 -6.39 3.98 3.46
CA MET A 265 -7.84 3.77 3.59
C MET A 265 -8.16 2.55 4.46
N LEU A 266 -7.44 1.45 4.24
CA LEU A 266 -7.63 0.23 5.02
C LEU A 266 -7.16 0.42 6.46
N ASP A 267 -6.09 1.18 6.66
CA ASP A 267 -5.54 1.49 7.98
C ASP A 267 -6.49 2.40 8.79
N LEU A 268 -7.15 3.37 8.13
CA LEU A 268 -8.22 4.16 8.74
C LEU A 268 -9.42 3.32 9.13
N LEU A 269 -9.85 2.39 8.26
CA LEU A 269 -10.94 1.47 8.59
C LEU A 269 -10.60 0.64 9.83
N ARG A 270 -9.42 0.01 9.85
CA ARG A 270 -8.93 -0.76 11.01
C ARG A 270 -8.84 0.08 12.27
N LEU A 271 -8.38 1.32 12.16
CA LEU A 271 -8.35 2.24 13.30
C LEU A 271 -9.77 2.57 13.79
N SER A 272 -10.71 2.82 12.88
CA SER A 272 -12.10 3.14 13.23
C SER A 272 -12.78 2.02 14.01
N LEU A 273 -12.47 0.76 13.67
CA LEU A 273 -12.95 -0.42 14.38
C LEU A 273 -12.32 -0.51 15.78
N LYS A 274 -11.02 -0.26 15.91
CA LYS A 274 -10.31 -0.26 17.21
C LYS A 274 -10.76 0.86 18.14
N GLU A 275 -11.09 2.04 17.60
CA GLU A 275 -11.51 3.22 18.35
C GLU A 275 -13.03 3.26 18.60
N ASN A 276 -13.80 2.25 18.17
CA ASN A 276 -15.27 2.26 18.18
C ASN A 276 -15.87 3.50 17.48
N SER A 277 -15.18 4.02 16.48
CA SER A 277 -15.57 5.20 15.69
C SER A 277 -16.02 4.85 14.27
N PHE A 278 -16.24 3.56 13.99
CA PHE A 278 -16.66 3.05 12.69
C PHE A 278 -17.89 3.76 12.12
N HIS A 279 -18.97 3.88 12.90
CA HIS A 279 -20.20 4.53 12.44
C HIS A 279 -19.96 5.99 12.01
N LEU A 280 -19.15 6.73 12.78
CA LEU A 280 -18.76 8.11 12.46
C LEU A 280 -17.93 8.15 11.17
N PHE A 281 -16.95 7.25 11.03
CA PHE A 281 -16.13 7.14 9.83
C PHE A 281 -16.97 6.81 8.60
N TRP A 282 -17.76 5.75 8.65
CA TRP A 282 -18.55 5.28 7.51
C TRP A 282 -19.63 6.28 7.09
N THR A 283 -20.34 6.84 8.06
CA THR A 283 -21.43 7.77 7.77
C THR A 283 -20.88 9.13 7.35
N LYS A 284 -19.99 9.75 8.14
CA LYS A 284 -19.59 11.14 7.90
C LYS A 284 -18.46 11.29 6.88
N VAL A 285 -17.49 10.38 6.86
CA VAL A 285 -16.33 10.48 5.96
C VAL A 285 -16.62 9.82 4.62
N ILE A 286 -17.16 8.60 4.62
CA ILE A 286 -17.42 7.85 3.39
C ILE A 286 -18.73 8.30 2.75
N SER A 287 -19.87 8.12 3.43
CA SER A 287 -21.20 8.35 2.86
C SER A 287 -21.51 9.83 2.64
N GLU A 288 -21.34 10.66 3.67
CA GLU A 288 -21.62 12.10 3.59
C GLU A 288 -20.45 12.93 3.05
N GLY A 289 -19.27 12.33 2.87
CA GLY A 289 -18.05 13.00 2.41
C GLY A 289 -17.67 12.57 0.99
N LEU A 290 -16.99 11.43 0.86
CA LEU A 290 -16.46 10.94 -0.42
C LEU A 290 -17.55 10.61 -1.44
N LEU A 291 -18.67 10.02 -1.01
CA LEU A 291 -19.77 9.61 -1.88
C LEU A 291 -20.71 10.75 -2.27
N LYS A 292 -20.57 11.95 -1.68
CA LYS A 292 -21.27 13.16 -2.14
C LYS A 292 -20.61 13.85 -3.33
N GLU A 293 -19.36 13.50 -3.63
CA GLU A 293 -18.66 14.01 -4.82
C GLU A 293 -19.37 13.54 -6.10
N PRO A 294 -19.13 14.19 -7.26
CA PRO A 294 -19.60 13.65 -8.53
C PRO A 294 -19.01 12.24 -8.78
N PRO A 295 -19.73 11.36 -9.52
CA PRO A 295 -19.25 10.03 -9.86
C PRO A 295 -17.84 10.07 -10.46
N GLY A 296 -16.90 9.36 -9.83
CA GLY A 296 -15.48 9.49 -10.19
C GLY A 296 -14.55 8.78 -9.20
N PRO A 297 -13.30 9.28 -9.03
CA PRO A 297 -12.28 8.61 -8.22
C PRO A 297 -12.69 8.35 -6.76
N ALA A 298 -13.39 9.30 -6.13
CA ALA A 298 -13.84 9.16 -4.74
C ALA A 298 -14.86 8.02 -4.56
N HIS A 299 -15.72 7.80 -5.56
CA HIS A 299 -16.65 6.67 -5.57
C HIS A 299 -15.91 5.35 -5.72
N TYR A 300 -14.99 5.25 -6.68
CA TYR A 300 -14.21 4.02 -6.88
C TYR A 300 -13.39 3.65 -5.65
N LEU A 301 -12.79 4.64 -4.98
CA LEU A 301 -12.09 4.45 -3.72
C LEU A 301 -13.02 3.89 -2.64
N SER A 302 -14.21 4.47 -2.51
CA SER A 302 -15.22 4.05 -1.52
C SER A 302 -15.75 2.63 -1.81
N PHE A 303 -15.93 2.26 -3.08
CA PHE A 303 -16.35 0.92 -3.46
C PHE A 303 -15.26 -0.13 -3.23
N ARG A 304 -13.99 0.20 -3.47
CA ARG A 304 -12.87 -0.69 -3.10
C ARG A 304 -12.78 -0.86 -1.59
N LEU A 305 -13.01 0.21 -0.83
CA LEU A 305 -13.08 0.13 0.63
C LEU A 305 -14.25 -0.74 1.09
N LEU A 306 -15.42 -0.62 0.46
CA LEU A 306 -16.58 -1.49 0.71
C LEU A 306 -16.23 -2.97 0.57
N GLY A 307 -15.58 -3.36 -0.54
CA GLY A 307 -15.15 -4.75 -0.74
C GLY A 307 -14.09 -5.20 0.28
N ALA A 308 -13.06 -4.37 0.52
CA ALA A 308 -12.00 -4.69 1.48
C ALA A 308 -12.47 -4.70 2.95
N ALA A 309 -13.60 -4.07 3.25
CA ALA A 309 -14.18 -4.03 4.58
C ALA A 309 -14.90 -5.33 4.95
N LEU A 310 -15.44 -6.08 3.98
CA LEU A 310 -16.27 -7.27 4.24
C LEU A 310 -15.70 -8.22 5.31
N PRO A 311 -14.43 -8.66 5.26
CA PRO A 311 -13.88 -9.59 6.25
C PRO A 311 -13.54 -8.95 7.61
N LEU A 312 -13.71 -7.64 7.77
CA LEU A 312 -13.32 -6.89 8.98
C LEU A 312 -14.50 -6.43 9.83
N LEU A 313 -15.72 -6.50 9.30
CA LEU A 313 -16.91 -5.93 9.92
C LEU A 313 -17.70 -6.98 10.71
N SER A 314 -18.31 -6.55 11.81
CA SER A 314 -19.30 -7.37 12.53
C SER A 314 -20.61 -7.48 11.74
N GLU A 315 -21.51 -8.39 12.14
CA GLU A 315 -22.82 -8.54 11.51
C GLU A 315 -23.62 -7.23 11.45
N GLU A 316 -23.65 -6.47 12.55
CA GLU A 316 -24.34 -5.17 12.63
C GLU A 316 -23.75 -4.16 11.66
N GLN A 317 -22.42 -4.09 11.58
CA GLN A 317 -21.71 -3.19 10.67
C GLN A 317 -21.89 -3.60 9.22
N LEU A 318 -21.90 -4.91 8.90
CA LEU A 318 -22.21 -5.40 7.56
C LEU A 318 -23.63 -5.01 7.16
N LYS A 319 -24.62 -5.16 8.03
CA LYS A 319 -26.01 -4.73 7.78
C LYS A 319 -26.08 -3.23 7.49
N GLU A 320 -25.40 -2.41 8.29
CA GLU A 320 -25.34 -0.94 8.08
C GLU A 320 -24.73 -0.60 6.72
N VAL A 321 -23.57 -1.17 6.41
CA VAL A 321 -22.81 -0.86 5.20
C VAL A 321 -23.52 -1.34 3.92
N LEU A 322 -24.02 -2.57 3.94
CA LEU A 322 -24.62 -3.22 2.78
C LEU A 322 -26.07 -2.75 2.52
N SER A 323 -26.70 -2.09 3.48
CA SER A 323 -27.99 -1.41 3.27
C SER A 323 -27.85 0.09 2.97
N GLY A 324 -26.64 0.64 3.09
CA GLY A 324 -26.36 2.07 3.01
C GLY A 324 -26.13 2.63 1.60
N ASP A 325 -25.78 3.93 1.57
CA ASP A 325 -25.54 4.68 0.33
C ASP A 325 -24.39 4.12 -0.51
N ALA A 326 -23.34 3.58 0.13
CA ALA A 326 -22.20 2.99 -0.55
C ALA A 326 -22.61 1.82 -1.47
N MET A 327 -23.43 0.90 -0.94
CA MET A 327 -23.95 -0.23 -1.70
C MET A 327 -24.90 0.22 -2.81
N ARG A 328 -25.80 1.18 -2.50
CA ARG A 328 -26.72 1.76 -3.50
C ARG A 328 -25.98 2.42 -4.67
N LEU A 329 -24.98 3.24 -4.38
CA LEU A 329 -24.17 3.94 -5.39
C LEU A 329 -23.30 2.96 -6.18
N TYR A 330 -22.80 1.90 -5.55
CA TYR A 330 -22.12 0.81 -6.25
C TYR A 330 -23.05 0.16 -7.29
N GLY A 331 -24.30 -0.15 -6.93
CA GLY A 331 -25.28 -0.71 -7.88
C GLY A 331 -25.57 0.20 -9.07
N LEU A 332 -25.70 1.51 -8.83
CA LEU A 332 -25.82 2.51 -9.89
C LEU A 332 -24.59 2.53 -10.81
N HIS A 333 -23.39 2.39 -10.24
CA HIS A 333 -22.16 2.32 -11.02
C HIS A 333 -22.13 1.06 -11.90
N VAL A 334 -22.42 -0.12 -11.36
CA VAL A 334 -22.42 -1.36 -12.15
C VAL A 334 -23.42 -1.28 -13.31
N PHE A 335 -24.63 -0.77 -13.06
CA PHE A 335 -25.60 -0.57 -14.15
C PHE A 335 -25.11 0.42 -15.20
N SER A 336 -24.63 1.59 -14.77
CA SER A 336 -24.21 2.65 -15.69
C SER A 336 -22.91 2.36 -16.45
N SER A 337 -22.07 1.44 -15.95
CA SER A 337 -20.79 1.03 -16.56
C SER A 337 -20.92 -0.10 -17.58
N GLN A 338 -22.12 -0.67 -17.78
CA GLN A 338 -22.37 -1.67 -18.84
C GLN A 338 -22.19 -1.11 -20.26
N LYS A 339 -22.15 0.22 -20.44
CA LYS A 339 -21.93 0.84 -21.75
C LYS A 339 -20.47 0.69 -22.20
N PRO A 340 -20.20 0.45 -23.49
CA PRO A 340 -18.84 0.33 -24.01
C PRO A 340 -17.95 1.53 -23.64
N GLY A 341 -16.69 1.27 -23.32
CA GLY A 341 -15.69 2.30 -23.00
C GLY A 341 -15.77 2.89 -21.59
N ARG A 342 -16.68 2.40 -20.72
CA ARG A 342 -16.75 2.81 -19.32
C ARG A 342 -15.93 1.88 -18.43
N PHE A 343 -15.36 2.44 -17.37
CA PHE A 343 -14.66 1.68 -16.34
C PHE A 343 -15.66 0.81 -15.55
N GLN A 344 -15.34 -0.46 -15.36
CA GLN A 344 -16.17 -1.43 -14.66
C GLN A 344 -15.47 -1.90 -13.39
N LEU A 345 -16.06 -1.60 -12.24
CA LEU A 345 -15.56 -2.07 -10.94
C LEU A 345 -16.13 -3.44 -10.53
N SER A 346 -17.11 -3.99 -11.25
CA SER A 346 -17.71 -5.28 -10.91
C SER A 346 -16.70 -6.43 -10.84
N PRO A 347 -15.70 -6.58 -11.73
CA PRO A 347 -14.73 -7.66 -11.61
C PRO A 347 -13.86 -7.55 -10.35
N GLU A 348 -13.50 -6.32 -9.93
CA GLU A 348 -12.76 -6.11 -8.68
C GLU A 348 -13.61 -6.48 -7.45
N MET A 349 -14.88 -6.08 -7.45
CA MET A 349 -15.80 -6.42 -6.36
C MET A 349 -16.07 -7.92 -6.28
N ASP A 350 -16.16 -8.61 -7.41
CA ASP A 350 -16.32 -10.07 -7.45
C ASP A 350 -15.16 -10.77 -6.75
N VAL A 351 -13.92 -10.28 -6.91
CA VAL A 351 -12.75 -10.80 -6.18
C VAL A 351 -12.90 -10.58 -4.68
N PHE A 352 -13.25 -9.36 -4.23
CA PHE A 352 -13.44 -9.08 -2.79
C PHE A 352 -14.50 -9.98 -2.15
N VAL A 353 -15.65 -10.16 -2.81
CA VAL A 353 -16.72 -11.02 -2.29
C VAL A 353 -16.29 -12.49 -2.33
N SER A 354 -15.61 -12.92 -3.38
CA SER A 354 -15.10 -14.29 -3.49
C SER A 354 -14.12 -14.61 -2.36
N ASP A 355 -13.15 -13.71 -2.10
CA ASP A 355 -12.17 -13.84 -1.03
C ASP A 355 -12.85 -13.86 0.35
N PHE A 356 -13.85 -12.99 0.57
CA PHE A 356 -14.64 -13.00 1.79
C PHE A 356 -15.37 -14.33 1.99
N LEU A 357 -16.11 -14.81 0.98
CA LEU A 357 -16.86 -16.06 1.10
C LEU A 357 -15.92 -17.25 1.32
N GLN A 358 -14.77 -17.28 0.64
CA GLN A 358 -13.78 -18.33 0.82
C GLN A 358 -13.17 -18.36 2.22
N GLY A 359 -12.92 -17.18 2.82
CA GLY A 359 -12.32 -17.04 4.14
C GLY A 359 -13.31 -17.03 5.31
N CYS A 360 -14.62 -16.89 5.06
CA CYS A 360 -15.63 -16.77 6.10
C CYS A 360 -16.13 -18.14 6.57
N GLU A 361 -15.96 -18.42 7.87
CA GLU A 361 -16.45 -19.66 8.50
C GLU A 361 -17.92 -19.56 8.94
N GLU A 362 -18.43 -18.34 9.14
CA GLU A 362 -19.78 -18.07 9.63
C GLU A 362 -20.80 -18.04 8.49
N GLU A 363 -21.66 -19.06 8.46
CA GLU A 363 -22.68 -19.25 7.42
C GLU A 363 -23.72 -18.14 7.38
N ALA A 364 -24.06 -17.57 8.55
CA ALA A 364 -24.97 -16.43 8.65
C ALA A 364 -24.39 -15.18 7.96
N LEU A 365 -23.08 -14.94 8.08
CA LEU A 365 -22.41 -13.81 7.43
C LEU A 365 -22.25 -14.04 5.93
N GLN A 366 -21.93 -15.27 5.50
CA GLN A 366 -21.94 -15.64 4.09
C GLN A 366 -23.31 -15.36 3.45
N LEU A 367 -24.38 -15.82 4.11
CA LEU A 367 -25.75 -15.61 3.65
C LEU A 367 -26.11 -14.13 3.59
N LEU A 368 -25.80 -13.36 4.64
CA LEU A 368 -26.05 -11.92 4.71
C LEU A 368 -25.43 -11.19 3.52
N VAL A 369 -24.13 -11.40 3.27
CA VAL A 369 -23.41 -10.73 2.18
C VAL A 369 -24.02 -11.10 0.82
N VAL A 370 -24.22 -12.40 0.55
CA VAL A 370 -24.80 -12.83 -0.72
C VAL A 370 -26.22 -12.30 -0.92
N GLN A 371 -27.04 -12.28 0.12
CA GLN A 371 -28.38 -11.69 0.07
C GLN A 371 -28.33 -10.19 -0.24
N SER A 372 -27.46 -9.42 0.45
CA SER A 372 -27.34 -7.99 0.20
C SER A 372 -26.93 -7.65 -1.23
N PHE A 373 -25.96 -8.37 -1.80
CA PHE A 373 -25.57 -8.22 -3.21
C PHE A 373 -26.68 -8.65 -4.18
N THR A 374 -27.47 -9.66 -3.83
CA THR A 374 -28.62 -10.10 -4.63
C THR A 374 -29.78 -9.10 -4.59
N CYS A 375 -30.00 -8.43 -3.46
CA CYS A 375 -31.03 -7.39 -3.29
C CYS A 375 -30.74 -6.11 -4.07
N LEU A 376 -29.49 -5.89 -4.47
CA LEU A 376 -29.09 -4.73 -5.26
C LEU A 376 -29.67 -4.87 -6.68
N CYS A 377 -30.74 -4.14 -6.97
CA CYS A 377 -31.49 -4.28 -8.21
C CYS A 377 -31.73 -2.94 -8.91
N HIS A 378 -31.87 -2.99 -10.24
CA HIS A 378 -32.35 -1.87 -11.05
C HIS A 378 -33.63 -2.32 -11.77
N GLN A 379 -34.75 -1.69 -11.41
CA GLN A 379 -36.09 -1.94 -11.95
C GLN A 379 -36.51 -3.40 -11.79
N GLY A 380 -36.21 -3.99 -10.63
CA GLY A 380 -36.51 -5.39 -10.30
C GLY A 380 -35.58 -6.43 -10.92
N CYS A 381 -34.50 -6.04 -11.60
CA CYS A 381 -33.45 -6.98 -12.02
C CYS A 381 -32.24 -6.83 -11.10
N PRO A 382 -31.81 -7.87 -10.37
CA PRO A 382 -30.54 -7.86 -9.66
C PRO A 382 -29.37 -7.48 -10.57
N VAL A 383 -28.44 -6.73 -10.00
CA VAL A 383 -27.25 -6.23 -10.69
C VAL A 383 -26.20 -7.33 -10.86
N VAL A 384 -26.17 -8.29 -9.93
CA VAL A 384 -25.32 -9.49 -10.01
C VAL A 384 -25.80 -10.44 -11.11
N SER A 385 -24.85 -11.14 -11.75
CA SER A 385 -25.17 -12.15 -12.77
C SER A 385 -25.89 -13.36 -12.17
N PRO A 386 -26.87 -13.98 -12.86
CA PRO A 386 -27.41 -15.28 -12.47
C PRO A 386 -26.30 -16.34 -12.26
N SER A 387 -25.22 -16.28 -13.05
CA SER A 387 -24.08 -17.18 -12.99
C SER A 387 -22.90 -16.63 -12.15
N TRP A 388 -23.19 -15.80 -11.15
CA TRP A 388 -22.16 -15.17 -10.31
C TRP A 388 -21.28 -16.21 -9.61
N ARG A 389 -19.99 -16.23 -9.97
CA ARG A 389 -19.02 -17.27 -9.59
C ARG A 389 -18.70 -17.29 -8.10
N ALA A 390 -18.80 -16.16 -7.40
CA ALA A 390 -18.49 -16.06 -5.97
C ALA A 390 -19.28 -17.07 -5.11
N LEU A 391 -20.47 -17.50 -5.58
CA LEU A 391 -21.25 -18.52 -4.89
C LEU A 391 -20.51 -19.85 -4.67
N GLN A 392 -19.54 -20.20 -5.51
CA GLN A 392 -18.80 -21.47 -5.39
C GLN A 392 -18.15 -21.67 -4.02
N HIS A 393 -17.95 -20.59 -3.27
CA HIS A 393 -17.36 -20.58 -1.93
C HIS A 393 -18.39 -20.66 -0.79
N LEU A 394 -19.70 -20.69 -1.09
CA LEU A 394 -20.72 -20.88 -0.07
C LEU A 394 -20.60 -22.27 0.56
N ARG A 395 -20.73 -22.30 1.89
CA ARG A 395 -20.89 -23.54 2.65
C ARG A 395 -22.27 -24.15 2.38
N PRO A 396 -22.44 -25.48 2.53
CA PRO A 396 -23.69 -26.17 2.17
C PRO A 396 -24.95 -25.58 2.83
N ASP A 397 -24.89 -25.26 4.13
CA ASP A 397 -26.04 -24.73 4.87
C ASP A 397 -26.38 -23.30 4.45
N ALA A 398 -25.37 -22.45 4.24
CA ALA A 398 -25.55 -21.10 3.69
C ALA A 398 -26.14 -21.14 2.27
N LEU A 399 -25.70 -22.09 1.44
CA LEU A 399 -26.24 -22.30 0.09
C LEU A 399 -27.71 -22.72 0.14
N THR A 400 -28.06 -23.68 0.98
CA THR A 400 -29.43 -24.16 1.19
C THR A 400 -30.34 -23.01 1.66
N ALA A 401 -29.91 -22.26 2.67
CA ALA A 401 -30.64 -21.10 3.17
C ALA A 401 -30.83 -20.02 2.09
N TYR A 402 -29.81 -19.78 1.25
CA TYR A 402 -29.90 -18.84 0.13
C TYR A 402 -30.91 -19.30 -0.93
N VAL A 403 -30.92 -20.59 -1.28
CA VAL A 403 -31.89 -21.16 -2.23
C VAL A 403 -33.32 -21.06 -1.69
N HIS A 404 -33.54 -21.40 -0.42
CA HIS A 404 -34.85 -21.26 0.23
C HIS A 404 -35.34 -19.81 0.17
N TRP A 405 -34.45 -18.87 0.49
CA TRP A 405 -34.76 -17.45 0.41
C TRP A 405 -35.08 -16.97 -1.01
N LEU A 406 -34.38 -17.46 -2.04
CA LEU A 406 -34.70 -17.16 -3.45
C LEU A 406 -36.08 -17.69 -3.86
N ARG A 407 -36.44 -18.91 -3.44
CA ARG A 407 -37.76 -19.51 -3.70
C ARG A 407 -38.87 -18.71 -3.03
N ASP A 408 -38.66 -18.34 -1.77
CA ASP A 408 -39.56 -17.46 -1.05
C ASP A 408 -39.74 -16.12 -1.77
N ALA A 409 -38.66 -15.53 -2.27
CA ALA A 409 -38.72 -14.28 -2.99
C ALA A 409 -39.36 -14.40 -4.39
N PHE A 410 -39.27 -15.57 -5.03
CA PHE A 410 -40.00 -15.85 -6.28
C PHE A 410 -41.51 -15.80 -6.07
N LEU A 411 -41.98 -16.43 -4.97
CA LEU A 411 -43.38 -16.43 -4.56
C LEU A 411 -43.82 -15.05 -4.03
N ARG A 412 -42.97 -14.41 -3.22
CA ARG A 412 -43.20 -13.14 -2.52
C ARG A 412 -42.12 -12.11 -2.89
N PRO A 413 -42.26 -11.39 -4.02
CA PRO A 413 -41.21 -10.53 -4.59
C PRO A 413 -40.81 -9.31 -3.76
N GLN A 414 -41.55 -8.98 -2.70
CA GLN A 414 -41.33 -7.78 -1.88
C GLN A 414 -40.03 -7.86 -1.06
N SER A 415 -39.52 -9.06 -0.78
CA SER A 415 -38.29 -9.27 0.00
C SER A 415 -37.02 -8.80 -0.72
N LEU A 416 -36.97 -8.86 -2.06
CA LEU A 416 -35.79 -8.57 -2.88
C LEU A 416 -35.69 -7.12 -3.38
N THR A 417 -36.72 -6.29 -3.19
CA THR A 417 -36.77 -4.91 -3.71
C THR A 417 -36.22 -3.86 -2.74
N GLN A 418 -35.53 -4.26 -1.67
CA GLN A 418 -35.08 -3.34 -0.61
C GLN A 418 -33.99 -2.36 -1.06
N LEU A 419 -33.20 -2.72 -2.08
CA LEU A 419 -32.13 -1.88 -2.64
C LEU A 419 -32.36 -1.62 -4.14
N ASP A 420 -33.55 -1.14 -4.53
CA ASP A 420 -33.80 -0.69 -5.90
C ASP A 420 -33.17 0.67 -6.15
N VAL A 421 -32.19 0.72 -7.05
CA VAL A 421 -31.44 1.93 -7.39
C VAL A 421 -32.13 2.81 -8.44
N SER A 422 -33.30 2.43 -8.93
CA SER A 422 -33.98 3.13 -10.05
C SER A 422 -34.48 4.53 -9.68
N PRO A 423 -34.43 5.51 -10.61
CA PRO A 423 -35.00 6.84 -10.38
C PRO A 423 -36.52 6.76 -10.21
N LYS A 424 -37.04 7.40 -9.14
CA LYS A 424 -38.46 7.40 -8.77
C LYS A 424 -39.37 8.18 -9.74
N ASN A 425 -38.82 8.95 -10.68
CA ASN A 425 -39.62 9.79 -11.58
C ASN A 425 -39.94 9.13 -12.93
N ASN A 426 -41.18 9.40 -13.36
CA ASN A 426 -41.79 9.22 -14.68
C ASN A 426 -42.10 7.77 -15.12
N VAL A 427 -43.30 7.29 -14.75
CA VAL A 427 -44.31 6.45 -15.48
C VAL A 427 -45.21 5.76 -14.44
N ARG A 428 -46.52 5.59 -14.74
CA ARG A 428 -47.58 5.05 -13.85
C ARG A 428 -47.09 3.87 -12.96
N PRO A 429 -47.24 3.94 -11.61
CA PRO A 429 -46.62 3.01 -10.66
C PRO A 429 -46.92 1.52 -10.88
N LEU A 430 -48.10 1.20 -11.41
CA LEU A 430 -48.60 -0.17 -11.53
C LEU A 430 -47.91 -0.99 -12.63
N ARG A 431 -47.69 -0.41 -13.83
CA ARG A 431 -47.04 -1.10 -14.96
C ARG A 431 -45.54 -1.32 -14.70
N ARG A 432 -44.86 -0.37 -14.05
CA ARG A 432 -43.46 -0.53 -13.59
C ARG A 432 -43.33 -1.68 -12.58
N ARG A 433 -44.25 -1.78 -11.61
CA ARG A 433 -44.27 -2.87 -10.62
C ARG A 433 -44.44 -4.24 -11.25
N GLN A 434 -45.40 -4.41 -12.18
CA GLN A 434 -45.61 -5.70 -12.86
C GLN A 434 -44.42 -6.12 -13.72
N GLY A 435 -43.82 -5.19 -14.48
CA GLY A 435 -42.62 -5.48 -15.26
C GLY A 435 -41.38 -5.79 -14.41
N GLY A 436 -41.23 -5.13 -13.26
CA GLY A 436 -40.15 -5.40 -12.31
C GLY A 436 -40.25 -6.78 -11.67
N VAL A 437 -41.45 -7.18 -11.25
CA VAL A 437 -41.71 -8.53 -10.69
C VAL A 437 -41.42 -9.62 -11.72
N HIS A 438 -41.83 -9.43 -12.98
CA HIS A 438 -41.55 -10.41 -14.03
C HIS A 438 -40.05 -10.56 -14.29
N ARG A 439 -39.30 -9.45 -14.39
CA ARG A 439 -37.84 -9.48 -14.54
C ARG A 439 -37.15 -10.16 -13.35
N LEU A 440 -37.61 -9.87 -12.14
CA LEU A 440 -37.08 -10.48 -10.92
C LEU A 440 -37.25 -12.00 -10.96
N ARG A 441 -38.47 -12.48 -11.24
CA ARG A 441 -38.77 -13.91 -11.34
C ARG A 441 -37.95 -14.60 -12.43
N LYS A 442 -37.79 -13.96 -13.58
CA LYS A 442 -36.93 -14.47 -14.67
C LYS A 442 -35.48 -14.59 -14.22
N TRP A 443 -34.95 -13.59 -13.50
CA TRP A 443 -33.60 -13.64 -12.95
C TRP A 443 -33.45 -14.74 -11.90
N ILE A 444 -34.41 -14.87 -10.97
CA ILE A 444 -34.39 -15.92 -9.93
C ILE A 444 -34.41 -17.31 -10.59
N GLY A 445 -35.26 -17.53 -11.59
CA GLY A 445 -35.27 -18.80 -12.33
C GLY A 445 -33.91 -19.11 -12.96
N ALA A 446 -33.30 -18.15 -13.67
CA ALA A 446 -31.97 -18.33 -14.23
C ALA A 446 -30.88 -18.55 -13.15
N ARG A 447 -31.03 -17.91 -11.98
CA ARG A 447 -30.12 -18.06 -10.84
C ARG A 447 -30.19 -19.46 -10.23
N LEU A 448 -31.39 -19.97 -10.03
CA LEU A 448 -31.64 -21.32 -9.52
C LEU A 448 -31.07 -22.39 -10.47
N VAL A 449 -31.30 -22.24 -11.79
CA VAL A 449 -30.70 -23.11 -12.81
C VAL A 449 -29.17 -23.06 -12.74
N ALA A 450 -28.57 -21.86 -12.67
CA ALA A 450 -27.13 -21.71 -12.57
C ALA A 450 -26.52 -22.33 -11.30
N VAL A 451 -27.26 -22.35 -10.18
CA VAL A 451 -26.85 -23.06 -8.95
C VAL A 451 -26.83 -24.57 -9.19
N VAL A 452 -27.87 -25.13 -9.81
CA VAL A 452 -27.95 -26.57 -10.13
C VAL A 452 -26.86 -26.99 -11.10
N ASP A 453 -26.59 -26.19 -12.13
CA ASP A 453 -25.60 -26.52 -13.17
C ASP A 453 -24.13 -26.35 -12.72
N ASN A 454 -23.87 -25.56 -11.67
CA ASN A 454 -22.50 -25.26 -11.25
C ASN A 454 -21.86 -26.42 -10.48
N GLN A 455 -20.98 -27.18 -11.12
CA GLN A 455 -20.30 -28.33 -10.55
C GLN A 455 -19.33 -28.01 -9.39
N GLN A 456 -18.92 -26.75 -9.22
CA GLN A 456 -18.02 -26.33 -8.15
C GLN A 456 -18.72 -26.13 -6.80
N LEU A 457 -20.06 -26.04 -6.79
CA LEU A 457 -20.85 -25.91 -5.56
C LEU A 457 -20.97 -27.26 -4.85
N LYS A 458 -20.68 -27.27 -3.55
CA LYS A 458 -21.04 -28.39 -2.67
C LYS A 458 -22.56 -28.39 -2.48
N LYS A 459 -23.25 -29.30 -3.16
CA LYS A 459 -24.70 -29.42 -3.19
C LYS A 459 -25.10 -30.83 -2.83
N ASP A 460 -26.17 -30.93 -2.07
CA ASP A 460 -26.77 -32.21 -1.73
C ASP A 460 -27.79 -32.58 -2.80
N GLU A 461 -28.00 -33.87 -3.03
CA GLU A 461 -28.95 -34.37 -4.04
C GLU A 461 -30.38 -33.88 -3.75
N GLU A 462 -30.73 -33.70 -2.48
CA GLU A 462 -32.00 -33.15 -2.03
C GLU A 462 -32.21 -31.71 -2.54
N LEU A 463 -31.20 -30.84 -2.41
CA LEU A 463 -31.26 -29.46 -2.88
C LEU A 463 -31.43 -29.40 -4.40
N ILE A 464 -30.75 -30.28 -5.13
CA ILE A 464 -30.86 -30.37 -6.61
C ILE A 464 -32.27 -30.80 -7.01
N ALA A 465 -32.79 -31.87 -6.37
CA ALA A 465 -34.13 -32.36 -6.61
C ALA A 465 -35.20 -31.33 -6.26
N GLU A 466 -34.99 -30.56 -5.18
CA GLU A 466 -35.91 -29.53 -4.73
C GLU A 466 -35.97 -28.33 -5.68
N VAL A 467 -34.84 -27.86 -6.20
CA VAL A 467 -34.81 -26.74 -7.16
C VAL A 467 -35.37 -27.15 -8.53
N SER A 468 -35.22 -28.42 -8.90
CA SER A 468 -35.68 -28.95 -10.19
C SER A 468 -37.20 -29.16 -10.25
N ARG A 469 -37.86 -29.34 -9.10
CA ARG A 469 -39.33 -29.42 -8.96
C ARG A 469 -39.94 -28.03 -8.90
#